data_AF-A0A2V5HL36-F1
#
_entry.id   AF-A0A2V5HL36-F1
#
_cell.length_a   1.000
_cell.length_b   1.000
_cell.length_c   1.000
_cell.angle_alpha   90.00
_cell.angle_beta   90.00
_cell.angle_gamma   90.00
#
_symmetry.space_group_name_H-M   'P 1'
#
loop_
_entity.id
_entity.type
_entity.pdbx_description
1 polymer ?
#
loop_
_entity_poly.entity_id
_entity_poly.type
_entity_poly.pdbx_seq_one_letter_code
_entity_poly.pdbx_strand_id
1 'polypeptide(L)'
;MTINPTFLAQRTRSSANLAEAKRRVIRSYREWLRASPEIQTMYSLDMPVSAIRTKIRQEFEKHRYVSQLNVIDVLLYQSHAEFQETLNYWKQLSHVMKYFRPEEEPGARLPPNFISGFLEGRN
;
A
#
# COMPACT_ATOMS: atom_id res chain seq x y z
N MET A 1 32.35 4.37 -14.86
CA MET A 1 30.94 4.63 -15.21
C MET A 1 30.13 4.58 -13.91
N THR A 2 29.46 5.66 -13.52
CA THR A 2 28.67 5.74 -12.28
C THR A 2 27.19 5.52 -12.58
N ILE A 3 26.52 4.64 -11.83
CA ILE A 3 25.07 4.40 -11.97
C ILE A 3 24.33 5.33 -11.00
N ASN A 4 23.54 6.25 -11.55
CA ASN A 4 22.76 7.21 -10.77
C ASN A 4 21.43 6.61 -10.30
N PRO A 5 20.92 7.03 -9.13
CA PRO A 5 19.64 6.55 -8.61
C PRO A 5 18.43 7.10 -9.39
N THR A 6 17.32 6.37 -9.36
CA THR A 6 16.04 6.75 -9.98
C THR A 6 15.33 7.87 -9.21
N PHE A 7 14.30 8.46 -9.83
CA PHE A 7 13.44 9.42 -9.14
C PHE A 7 12.81 8.79 -7.88
N LEU A 8 12.78 9.56 -6.80
CA LEU A 8 12.34 9.15 -5.45
C LEU A 8 13.16 8.03 -4.78
N ALA A 9 14.33 7.66 -5.31
CA ALA A 9 15.27 6.74 -4.68
C ALA A 9 15.54 7.05 -3.20
N GLN A 10 15.41 6.04 -2.34
CA GLN A 10 15.84 6.12 -0.94
C GLN A 10 16.83 5.00 -0.65
N ARG A 11 17.87 5.32 0.13
CA ARG A 11 18.84 4.33 0.59
C ARG A 11 18.19 3.43 1.65
N THR A 12 18.23 2.13 1.43
CA THR A 12 17.77 1.15 2.43
C THR A 12 18.57 1.29 3.72
N ARG A 13 17.85 1.33 4.83
CA ARG A 13 18.43 1.37 6.19
C ARG A 13 17.52 0.66 7.18
N SER A 14 18.12 0.11 8.22
CA SER A 14 17.42 -0.44 9.38
C SER A 14 17.24 0.62 10.45
N SER A 15 16.15 0.53 11.21
CA SER A 15 15.89 1.40 12.34
C SER A 15 16.64 0.94 13.59
N ALA A 16 17.18 1.89 14.35
CA ALA A 16 17.89 1.59 15.59
C ALA A 16 16.95 1.20 16.74
N ASN A 17 15.71 1.70 16.72
CA ASN A 17 14.69 1.42 17.72
C ASN A 17 13.27 1.68 17.18
N LEU A 18 12.26 1.26 17.95
CA LEU A 18 10.85 1.42 17.58
C LEU A 18 10.41 2.89 17.44
N ALA A 19 11.03 3.82 18.19
CA ALA A 19 10.68 5.24 18.10
C ALA A 19 11.14 5.86 16.77
N GLU A 20 12.28 5.40 16.22
CA GLU A 20 12.71 5.76 14.87
C GLU A 20 11.80 5.11 13.81
N ALA A 21 11.51 3.81 13.96
CA ALA A 21 10.63 3.10 13.02
C ALA A 21 9.25 3.77 12.93
N LYS A 22 8.64 4.12 14.08
CA LYS A 22 7.38 4.86 14.14
C LYS A 22 7.43 6.19 13.38
N ARG A 23 8.51 6.96 13.52
CA ARG A 23 8.70 8.21 12.78
C ARG A 23 8.77 7.97 11.26
N ARG A 24 9.44 6.91 10.84
CA ARG A 24 9.53 6.52 9.41
C ARG A 24 8.18 6.07 8.86
N VAL A 25 7.43 5.26 9.61
CA VAL A 25 6.06 4.85 9.25
C VAL A 25 5.14 6.05 9.07
N ILE A 26 5.13 6.98 10.03
CA ILE A 26 4.30 8.19 9.95
C ILE A 26 4.71 9.05 8.75
N ARG A 27 6.01 9.17 8.46
CA ARG A 27 6.50 9.88 7.29
C ARG A 27 6.00 9.23 5.99
N SER A 28 6.20 7.93 5.83
CA SER A 28 5.74 7.17 4.65
C SER A 28 4.23 7.31 4.47
N TYR A 29 3.45 7.19 5.55
CA TYR A 29 2.00 7.39 5.50
C TYR A 29 1.61 8.80 5.01
N ARG A 30 2.30 9.84 5.49
CA ARG A 30 2.05 11.22 5.03
C ARG A 30 2.42 11.43 3.57
N GLU A 31 3.48 10.79 3.09
CA GLU A 31 3.90 10.83 1.68
C GLU A 31 2.80 10.22 0.80
N TRP A 32 2.29 9.03 1.15
CA TRP A 32 1.16 8.40 0.46
C TRP A 32 -0.12 9.26 0.43
N LEU A 33 -0.51 9.86 1.55
CA LEU A 33 -1.71 10.72 1.62
C LEU A 33 -1.61 11.98 0.76
N ARG A 34 -0.39 12.52 0.62
CA ARG A 34 -0.10 13.71 -0.20
C ARG A 34 -0.06 13.37 -1.68
N ALA A 35 0.45 12.19 -2.03
CA ALA A 35 0.50 11.68 -3.40
C ALA A 35 -0.86 11.24 -3.96
N SER A 36 -1.88 11.04 -3.11
CA SER A 36 -3.17 10.50 -3.56
C SER A 36 -3.86 11.25 -4.73
N PRO A 37 -3.88 12.61 -4.78
CA PRO A 37 -4.44 13.34 -5.93
C PRO A 37 -3.65 13.13 -7.22
N GLU A 38 -2.33 13.03 -7.12
CA GLU A 38 -1.44 12.76 -8.26
C GLU A 38 -1.68 11.35 -8.79
N ILE A 39 -1.78 10.34 -7.91
CA ILE A 39 -2.11 8.96 -8.27
C ILE A 39 -3.48 8.89 -8.96
N GLN A 40 -4.50 9.58 -8.44
CA GLN A 40 -5.81 9.62 -9.07
C GLN A 40 -5.73 10.11 -10.52
N THR A 41 -4.98 11.20 -10.74
CA THR A 41 -4.85 11.85 -12.04
C THR A 41 -3.99 11.00 -13.00
N MET A 42 -2.84 10.52 -12.53
CA MET A 42 -1.91 9.70 -13.33
C MET A 42 -2.56 8.44 -13.87
N TYR A 43 -3.35 7.75 -13.04
CA TYR A 43 -4.01 6.50 -13.41
C TYR A 43 -5.44 6.69 -13.91
N SER A 44 -5.93 7.94 -13.99
CA SER A 44 -7.32 8.25 -14.38
C SER A 44 -8.35 7.41 -13.61
N LEU A 45 -8.22 7.37 -12.28
CA LEU A 45 -9.07 6.53 -11.43
C LEU A 45 -10.49 7.13 -11.30
N ASP A 46 -11.50 6.32 -11.57
CA ASP A 46 -12.93 6.66 -11.45
C ASP A 46 -13.43 6.65 -9.98
N MET A 47 -12.64 7.20 -9.06
CA MET A 47 -13.00 7.28 -7.64
C MET A 47 -12.43 8.53 -7.00
N PRO A 48 -13.06 9.05 -5.92
CA PRO A 48 -12.58 10.24 -5.26
C PRO A 48 -11.26 9.98 -4.52
N VAL A 49 -10.43 11.03 -4.38
CA VAL A 49 -9.17 10.99 -3.60
C VAL A 49 -9.38 10.47 -2.17
N SER A 50 -10.55 10.72 -1.58
CA SER A 50 -10.92 10.20 -0.27
C SER A 50 -10.96 8.66 -0.22
N ALA A 51 -11.42 8.00 -1.27
CA ALA A 51 -11.42 6.53 -1.37
C ALA A 51 -9.99 6.00 -1.41
N ILE A 52 -9.12 6.62 -2.21
CA ILE A 52 -7.68 6.26 -2.29
C ILE A 52 -7.01 6.41 -0.93
N ARG A 53 -7.23 7.53 -0.23
CA ARG A 53 -6.69 7.75 1.12
C ARG A 53 -7.21 6.75 2.14
N THR A 54 -8.47 6.37 2.02
CA THR A 54 -9.09 5.34 2.87
C THR A 54 -8.42 3.99 2.64
N LYS A 55 -8.13 3.66 1.37
CA LYS A 55 -7.42 2.43 1.01
C LYS A 55 -5.99 2.39 1.53
N ILE A 56 -5.25 3.50 1.37
CA ILE A 56 -3.91 3.65 1.97
C ILE A 56 -3.98 3.41 3.48
N ARG A 57 -4.96 4.00 4.18
CA ARG A 57 -5.13 3.75 5.61
C ARG A 57 -5.39 2.28 5.92
N GLN A 58 -6.25 1.61 5.15
CA GLN A 58 -6.53 0.19 5.32
C GLN A 58 -5.26 -0.67 5.21
N GLU A 59 -4.41 -0.43 4.21
CA GLU A 59 -3.15 -1.16 4.02
C GLU A 59 -2.15 -0.91 5.16
N PHE A 60 -2.07 0.31 5.69
CA PHE A 60 -1.24 0.60 6.88
C PHE A 60 -1.78 -0.07 8.14
N GLU A 61 -3.11 -0.08 8.34
CA GLU A 61 -3.76 -0.71 9.50
C GLU A 61 -3.63 -2.24 9.50
N LYS A 62 -3.55 -2.88 8.32
CA LYS A 62 -3.30 -4.32 8.17
C LYS A 62 -2.06 -4.80 8.95
N HIS A 63 -1.06 -3.95 9.08
CA HIS A 63 0.20 -4.25 9.77
C HIS A 63 0.36 -3.55 11.12
N ARG A 64 -0.71 -2.96 11.67
CA ARG A 64 -0.66 -2.16 12.91
C ARG A 64 -0.09 -2.89 14.12
N TYR A 65 -0.32 -4.20 14.23
CA TYR A 65 0.04 -5.00 15.40
C TYR A 65 1.42 -5.67 15.27
N VAL A 66 2.18 -5.37 14.21
CA VAL A 66 3.54 -5.87 14.05
C VAL A 66 4.45 -5.18 15.06
N SER A 67 5.06 -5.96 15.95
CA SER A 67 5.96 -5.46 17.00
C SER A 67 7.44 -5.66 16.69
N GLN A 68 7.77 -6.57 15.78
CA GLN A 68 9.14 -6.94 15.43
C GLN A 68 9.80 -5.86 14.55
N LEU A 69 10.89 -5.27 15.02
CA LEU A 69 11.55 -4.13 14.37
C LEU A 69 12.05 -4.43 12.95
N ASN A 70 12.68 -5.59 12.78
CA ASN A 70 13.14 -6.08 11.48
C ASN A 70 11.99 -6.24 10.47
N VAL A 71 10.82 -6.72 10.91
CA VAL A 71 9.64 -6.85 10.06
C VAL A 71 9.11 -5.48 9.65
N ILE A 72 9.07 -4.52 10.58
CA ILE A 72 8.67 -3.14 10.28
C ILE A 72 9.59 -2.51 9.23
N ASP A 73 10.91 -2.73 9.32
CA ASP A 73 11.87 -2.22 8.34
C ASP A 73 11.65 -2.82 6.94
N VAL A 74 11.34 -4.12 6.86
CA VAL A 74 11.00 -4.78 5.58
C VAL A 74 9.71 -4.19 5.00
N LEU A 75 8.68 -3.99 5.83
CA LEU A 75 7.41 -3.38 5.39
C LEU A 75 7.61 -1.92 4.92
N LEU A 76 8.47 -1.16 5.59
CA LEU A 76 8.82 0.20 5.16
C LEU A 76 9.55 0.20 3.81
N TYR A 77 10.48 -0.73 3.62
CA TYR A 77 11.18 -0.90 2.34
C TYR A 77 10.21 -1.24 1.22
N GLN A 78 9.32 -2.22 1.44
CA GLN A 78 8.28 -2.61 0.49
C GLN A 78 7.35 -1.44 0.16
N SER A 79 6.84 -0.74 1.18
CA SER A 79 5.99 0.44 1.00
C SER A 79 6.66 1.53 0.14
N HIS A 80 7.97 1.75 0.34
CA HIS A 80 8.71 2.73 -0.45
C HIS A 80 8.97 2.28 -1.89
N ALA A 81 9.24 0.99 -2.12
CA ALA A 81 9.36 0.43 -3.46
C ALA A 81 8.03 0.57 -4.23
N GLU A 82 6.92 0.21 -3.57
CA GLU A 82 5.56 0.37 -4.10
C GLU A 82 5.23 1.83 -4.43
N PHE A 83 5.67 2.77 -3.58
CA PHE A 83 5.50 4.21 -3.79
C PHE A 83 6.24 4.70 -5.03
N GLN A 84 7.50 4.27 -5.21
CA GLN A 84 8.29 4.60 -6.39
C GLN A 84 7.68 4.03 -7.66
N GLU A 85 7.32 2.74 -7.67
CA GLU A 85 6.71 2.11 -8.83
C GLU A 85 5.41 2.81 -9.25
N THR A 86 4.65 3.30 -8.27
CA THR A 86 3.39 4.01 -8.50
C THR A 86 3.60 5.41 -9.06
N LEU A 87 4.48 6.22 -8.44
CA LEU A 87 4.71 7.62 -8.86
C LEU A 87 5.65 7.77 -10.06
N ASN A 88 6.54 6.80 -10.30
CA ASN A 88 7.33 6.76 -11.53
C ASN A 88 6.54 6.21 -12.72
N TYR A 89 5.26 5.87 -12.52
CA TYR A 89 4.39 5.29 -13.55
C TYR A 89 4.95 3.99 -14.16
N TRP A 90 5.61 3.17 -13.33
CA TRP A 90 6.07 1.84 -13.73
C TRP A 90 4.95 0.81 -13.65
N LYS A 91 3.97 1.06 -12.79
CA LYS A 91 2.73 0.28 -12.72
C LYS A 91 1.76 0.69 -13.82
N GLN A 92 0.89 -0.26 -14.15
CA GLN A 92 -0.30 -0.01 -14.97
C GLN A 92 -1.55 0.03 -14.10
N LEU A 93 -2.65 0.56 -14.64
CA LEU A 93 -3.94 0.68 -13.96
C LEU A 93 -4.38 -0.62 -13.27
N SER A 94 -4.24 -1.77 -13.93
CA SER A 94 -4.58 -3.09 -13.37
C SER A 94 -3.88 -3.42 -12.05
N HIS A 95 -2.62 -2.99 -11.89
CA HIS A 95 -1.85 -3.19 -10.66
C HIS A 95 -2.35 -2.31 -9.52
N VAL A 96 -2.78 -1.08 -9.82
CA VAL A 96 -3.37 -0.16 -8.85
C VAL A 96 -4.78 -0.63 -8.45
N MET A 97 -5.60 -1.03 -9.43
CA MET A 97 -6.96 -1.53 -9.19
C MET A 97 -6.97 -2.85 -8.42
N LYS A 98 -5.87 -3.61 -8.40
CA LYS A 98 -5.73 -4.81 -7.56
C LYS A 98 -6.03 -4.52 -6.08
N TYR A 99 -5.67 -3.35 -5.56
CA TYR A 99 -5.99 -2.98 -4.17
C TYR A 99 -7.50 -2.83 -3.96
N PHE A 100 -8.23 -2.39 -4.97
CA PHE A 100 -9.67 -2.08 -4.90
C PHE A 100 -10.57 -3.26 -5.30
N ARG A 101 -10.01 -4.42 -5.64
CA ARG A 101 -10.76 -5.63 -6.01
C ARG A 101 -11.94 -5.98 -5.10
N PRO A 102 -11.84 -5.93 -3.76
CA PRO A 102 -12.97 -6.25 -2.89
C PRO A 102 -14.12 -5.25 -2.95
N GLU A 103 -13.91 -4.07 -3.53
CA GLU A 103 -14.93 -3.05 -3.75
C GLU A 103 -15.58 -3.19 -5.13
N GLU A 104 -14.83 -3.61 -6.15
CA GLU A 104 -15.35 -3.87 -7.51
C GLU A 104 -16.14 -5.19 -7.59
N GLU A 105 -15.63 -6.25 -6.97
CA GLU A 105 -16.22 -7.58 -7.01
C GLU A 105 -16.64 -8.00 -5.60
N PRO A 106 -17.93 -7.86 -5.22
CA PRO A 106 -18.42 -8.33 -3.92
C PRO A 106 -18.17 -9.81 -3.69
N GLY A 107 -18.19 -10.62 -4.76
CA GLY A 107 -17.85 -12.03 -4.75
C GLY A 107 -16.37 -12.32 -4.48
N ALA A 108 -15.46 -11.36 -4.64
CA ALA A 108 -14.05 -11.56 -4.30
C ALA A 108 -13.81 -11.65 -2.78
N ARG A 109 -14.76 -11.18 -1.96
CA ARG A 109 -14.68 -11.31 -0.49
C ARG A 109 -14.89 -12.76 -0.07
N LEU A 110 -14.23 -13.16 1.02
CA LEU A 110 -14.55 -14.44 1.65
C LEU A 110 -15.99 -14.41 2.18
N PRO A 111 -16.69 -15.55 2.12
CA PRO A 111 -18.03 -15.67 2.66
C PRO A 111 -18.04 -15.29 4.15
N PRO A 112 -19.03 -14.50 4.62
CA PRO A 112 -19.05 -13.98 5.98
C PRO A 112 -19.30 -15.05 7.05
N ASN A 113 -19.86 -16.20 6.66
CA ASN A 113 -20.15 -17.30 7.57
C ASN A 113 -19.99 -18.66 6.87
N PHE A 114 -19.92 -19.71 7.67
CA PHE A 114 -19.77 -21.08 7.17
C PHE A 114 -20.89 -21.49 6.19
N ILE A 115 -22.15 -21.15 6.46
CA ILE A 115 -23.28 -21.56 5.61
C ILE A 115 -23.18 -20.96 4.21
N SER A 116 -22.88 -19.65 4.10
CA SER A 116 -22.65 -19.00 2.81
C SER A 116 -21.45 -19.60 2.09
N GLY A 117 -20.34 -19.87 2.78
CA GLY A 117 -19.17 -20.50 2.16
C GLY A 117 -19.42 -21.93 1.70
N PHE A 118 -20.20 -22.70 2.46
CA PHE A 118 -20.63 -24.04 2.11
C PHE A 118 -21.53 -24.04 0.87
N LEU A 119 -22.53 -23.16 0.81
CA LEU A 119 -23.45 -23.04 -0.32
C LEU A 119 -22.76 -22.51 -1.59
N GLU A 120 -21.79 -21.62 -1.45
CA GLU A 120 -20.98 -21.10 -2.57
C GLU A 120 -19.86 -22.05 -3.01
N GLY A 121 -19.56 -23.11 -2.24
CA GLY A 121 -18.45 -24.04 -2.52
C GLY A 121 -17.07 -23.42 -2.33
N ARG A 122 -16.94 -22.44 -1.41
CA ARG A 122 -15.73 -21.61 -1.18
C ARG A 122 -15.14 -21.79 0.22
N ASN A 123 -15.37 -22.95 0.84
CA ASN A 123 -14.79 -23.33 2.14
C ASN A 123 -13.31 -23.69 2.04
#